data_AF-A0A1I1E474-F1
#
_entry.id   AF-A0A1I1E474-F1
#
_cell.length_a   1.000
_cell.length_b   1.000
_cell.length_c   1.000
_cell.angle_alpha   90.00
_cell.angle_beta   90.00
_cell.angle_gamma   90.00
#
_symmetry.space_group_name_H-M   'P 1'
#
loop_
_entity.id
_entity.type
_entity.pdbx_description
1 polymer ?
#
loop_
_entity_poly.entity_id
_entity_poly.type
_entity_poly.pdbx_seq_one_letter_code
_entity_poly.pdbx_strand_id
1 'polypeptide(L)' 'MATCPHCEDPLELAIGPEEVTVHRDDGTETIEPDVFTCHSCDAVLFATVSRELEEE' A
#
# COMPACT_ATOMS: atom_id res chain seq x y z
N MET A 1 -5.24 12.56 4.24
CA MET A 1 -3.84 12.28 4.61
C MET A 1 -3.86 11.02 5.45
N ALA A 2 -3.09 9.99 5.08
CA ALA A 2 -3.00 8.75 5.85
C ALA A 2 -2.11 8.95 7.08
N THR A 3 -2.39 8.24 8.17
CA THR A 3 -1.72 8.41 9.46
C THR A 3 -1.09 7.10 9.90
N CYS A 4 0.10 7.16 10.49
CA CYS A 4 0.81 5.99 10.97
C CYS A 4 0.08 5.40 12.20
N PRO A 5 -0.35 4.12 12.17
CA PRO A 5 -1.03 3.50 13.31
C PRO A 5 -0.11 3.26 14.51
N HIS A 6 1.20 3.42 14.35
CA HIS A 6 2.18 3.19 15.40
C HIS A 6 2.50 4.44 16.23
N CYS A 7 2.66 5.59 15.58
CA CYS A 7 3.12 6.83 16.22
C CYS A 7 2.23 8.04 15.95
N GLU A 8 1.11 7.84 15.23
CA GLU A 8 0.11 8.88 14.91
C GLU A 8 0.63 10.04 14.02
N ASP A 9 1.87 9.95 13.54
CA ASP A 9 2.45 10.90 12.58
C ASP A 9 1.93 10.68 11.14
N PRO A 10 1.99 11.72 10.28
CA PRO A 10 1.58 11.61 8.89
C PRO A 10 2.45 10.62 8.11
N LEU A 11 1.80 9.88 7.21
CA LEU A 11 2.47 9.00 6.25
C LEU A 11 2.72 9.72 4.94
N GLU A 12 3.91 9.50 4.38
CA GLU A 12 4.26 9.95 3.03
C GLU A 12 4.23 8.76 2.07
N LEU A 13 3.68 8.99 0.86
CA LEU A 13 3.70 7.99 -0.21
C LEU A 13 5.14 7.87 -0.71
N ALA A 14 5.75 6.71 -0.49
CA ALA A 14 7.16 6.50 -0.81
C ALA A 14 7.35 6.07 -2.27
N ILE A 15 6.46 5.23 -2.78
CA ILE A 15 6.51 4.70 -4.15
C ILE A 15 5.08 4.65 -4.68
N GLY A 16 4.86 5.12 -5.91
CA GLY A 16 3.60 4.95 -6.62
C GLY A 16 3.32 3.47 -6.91
N PRO A 17 2.07 3.10 -7.22
CA PRO A 17 1.70 1.70 -7.38
C PRO A 17 2.51 1.03 -8.51
N GLU A 18 3.33 0.03 -8.16
CA GLU A 18 3.87 -0.94 -9.11
C GLU A 18 3.09 -2.25 -8.96
N GLU A 19 2.68 -2.85 -10.07
CA GLU A 19 1.99 -4.14 -10.06
C GLU A 19 2.86 -5.23 -9.41
N VAL A 20 2.33 -5.90 -8.40
CA VAL A 20 2.96 -7.06 -7.76
C VAL A 20 2.05 -8.28 -7.88
N THR A 21 2.64 -9.42 -8.22
CA THR A 21 1.92 -10.71 -8.25
C THR A 21 2.02 -11.38 -6.88
N VAL A 22 0.87 -11.68 -6.29
CA VAL A 22 0.74 -12.36 -5.00
C VAL A 22 0.21 -13.78 -5.23
N HIS A 23 0.95 -14.77 -4.72
CA HIS A 23 0.53 -16.16 -4.70
C HIS A 23 -0.09 -16.48 -3.33
N ARG A 24 -1.38 -16.80 -3.31
CA ARG A 24 -2.14 -17.27 -2.13
C ARG A 24 -2.51 -18.74 -2.30
N ASP A 25 -2.91 -19.39 -1.21
CA ASP A 25 -3.34 -20.80 -1.24
C ASP A 25 -4.52 -21.05 -2.20
N ASP A 26 -5.43 -20.07 -2.34
CA ASP A 26 -6.61 -20.13 -3.22
C ASP A 26 -6.37 -19.64 -4.65
N GLY A 27 -5.16 -19.15 -4.99
CA GLY A 27 -4.87 -18.66 -6.33
C GLY A 27 -3.76 -17.61 -6.41
N THR A 28 -3.48 -17.19 -7.64
CA THR A 28 -2.54 -16.10 -7.91
C THR A 28 -3.32 -14.88 -8.38
N GLU A 29 -3.03 -13.72 -7.81
CA GLU A 29 -3.63 -12.45 -8.19
C GLU A 29 -2.54 -11.39 -8.37
N THR A 30 -2.77 -10.44 -9.27
CA THR A 30 -1.93 -9.25 -9.40
C THR A 30 -2.65 -8.09 -8.74
N ILE A 31 -1.93 -7.34 -7.90
CA ILE A 31 -2.44 -6.19 -7.18
C ILE A 31 -1.49 -4.99 -7.33
N GLU A 32 -2.02 -3.80 -7.15
CA GLU A 32 -1.27 -2.53 -7.15
C GLU A 32 -1.28 -1.92 -5.74
N PRO A 33 -0.32 -2.24 -4.87
CA PRO A 33 -0.28 -1.69 -3.52
C PRO A 33 0.35 -0.30 -3.52
N ASP A 34 -0.25 0.62 -2.77
CA ASP A 34 0.39 1.88 -2.40
C ASP A 34 1.35 1.63 -1.22
N VAL A 35 2.60 2.07 -1.33
CA VAL A 35 3.61 1.92 -0.28
C VAL A 35 3.81 3.25 0.44
N PHE A 36 3.57 3.24 1.74
CA PHE A 36 3.72 4.40 2.62
C PHE A 36 4.92 4.21 3.54
N THR A 37 5.66 5.28 3.79
CA THR A 37 6.72 5.31 4.80
C THR A 37 6.40 6.38 5.85
N CYS A 38 6.57 6.03 7.12
CA CYS A 38 6.51 6.96 8.23
C CYS A 38 7.93 7.43 8.58
N HIS A 39 8.22 8.71 8.39
CA HIS A 39 9.54 9.26 8.72
C HIS A 39 9.84 9.36 10.22
N SER A 40 8.81 9.37 11.07
CA SER A 40 8.99 9.51 12.53
C SER A 40 9.42 8.22 13.21
N CYS A 41 9.01 7.05 12.70
CA CYS A 41 9.28 5.75 13.31
C CYS A 41 9.86 4.73 12.32
N ASP A 42 10.20 5.16 11.10
CA ASP A 42 10.71 4.33 10.00
C ASP A 42 9.80 3.12 9.65
N ALA A 43 8.51 3.23 9.95
CA ALA A 43 7.54 2.18 9.61
C ALA A 43 7.20 2.20 8.12
N VAL A 44 7.21 1.02 7.49
CA VAL A 44 6.75 0.82 6.11
C VAL A 44 5.37 0.16 6.14
N LEU A 45 4.39 0.76 5.46
CA LEU A 45 3.04 0.24 5.35
C LEU A 45 2.68 -0.02 3.90
N PHE A 46 2.09 -1.20 3.67
CA PHE A 46 1.52 -1.59 2.39
C PHE A 46 0.01 -1.47 2.50
N ALA A 47 -0.56 -0.53 1.74
CA ALA A 47 -2.01 -0.49 1.58
C ALA A 47 -2.32 -1.17 0.24
N THR A 48 -2.98 -2.33 0.31
CA THR A 48 -3.64 -2.89 -0.87
C THR A 48 -4.86 -2.04 -1.14
N VAL A 49 -4.68 -0.92 -1.83
CA VAL A 49 -5.82 -0.10 -2.22
C VAL A 49 -6.53 -0.89 -3.31
N SER A 50 -7.62 -1.56 -2.96
CA SER A 50 -8.58 -2.09 -3.94
C SER A 50 -9.22 -0.88 -4.62
N ARG A 51 -8.52 -0.29 -5.60
CA ARG A 51 -9.17 0.59 -6.54
C ARG A 51 -9.98 -0.32 -7.45
N GLU A 52 -11.29 -0.20 -7.43
CA GLU A 52 -12.10 -0.74 -8.51
C GLU A 52 -11.52 -0.10 -9.78
N LEU A 53 -11.03 -0.92 -10.72
CA LEU A 53 -10.61 -0.44 -12.03
C LEU A 53 -11.83 0.29 -12.60
N GLU A 54 -11.79 1.63 -12.65
CA GLU A 54 -12.78 2.38 -13.42
C GLU A 54 -12.60 1.94 -14.88
N GLU A 55 -13.52 1.09 -15.35
CA GLU A 55 -13.63 0.71 -16.77
C GLU A 55 -13.88 1.98 -17.59
N GLU A 56 -12.87 2.43 -18.34
CA GLU A 56 -13.03 3.40 -19.44
C GLU A 56 -13.68 2.77 -20.67
#